data_AF-D2W2H5-F1
#
_entry.id   AF-D2W2H5-F1
#
_cell.length_a   1.000
_cell.length_b   1.000
_cell.length_c   1.000
_cell.angle_alpha   90.00
_cell.angle_beta   90.00
_cell.angle_gamma   90.00
#
_symmetry.space_group_name_H-M   'P 1'
#
loop_
_entity.id
_entity.type
_entity.pdbx_description
1 polymer ?
#
loop_
_entity_poly.entity_id
_entity_poly.type
_entity_poly.pdbx_seq_one_letter_code
_entity_poly.pdbx_strand_id
1 'polypeptide(L)'
;MYLRNLKYPRSNVRQFDDEFIVEASWFNVSYFRHGSVELRRNREVVLKLCKHNGMVIQYVNAKLRFDREIILETLKNCPSAIEFIPNELKFERDLINQVFIHHYSDEINLEDLSDDIVWLRTYLKLFGINNIPRTWSRKYSNNKELMMEYIKENGDYLKFVSMELKNDKELVLQAVKNSGLAIYYASEELKRDREIVLEAVKQDGTAYNYVAPHFSSDKEIISLALCRDSNFFNLASESLKNDYEFVMDIVSTRGMILKFLPETLMNNRTINLAAILNNGRVIEFSPFKHDPEILNQVVKVVPYYYLRFVDLSMFSDETLIEAVRFSEDPFLITKRANYLDLLQRSIEYNVRLASSFPYEHLTEQLVLKFIRMDGSVIEYHNIKRFIHSDKSKYFIEAVKSNGFFTEFDQELYRLRLSEEYHGAIMH
;
A
#
# COMPACT_ATOMS: atom_id res chain seq x y z
N MET A 1 -22.05 -37.22 -18.97
CA MET A 1 -20.96 -38.08 -18.43
C MET A 1 -19.93 -38.50 -19.49
N TYR A 2 -20.31 -38.76 -20.74
CA TYR A 2 -19.38 -39.15 -21.82
C TYR A 2 -18.31 -38.08 -22.17
N LEU A 3 -18.63 -36.80 -22.05
CA LEU A 3 -17.74 -35.68 -22.41
C LEU A 3 -16.67 -35.34 -21.34
N ARG A 4 -16.79 -35.83 -20.10
CA ARG A 4 -15.85 -35.50 -19.00
C ARG A 4 -14.54 -36.28 -19.07
N ASN A 5 -14.50 -37.39 -19.82
CA ASN A 5 -13.37 -38.32 -19.86
C ASN A 5 -12.51 -38.26 -21.12
N LEU A 6 -12.80 -37.34 -22.05
CA LEU A 6 -12.02 -37.20 -23.27
C LEU A 6 -10.81 -36.28 -23.04
N LYS A 7 -9.77 -36.81 -22.40
CA LYS A 7 -8.40 -36.25 -22.49
C LYS A 7 -7.86 -36.51 -23.90
N TYR A 8 -8.31 -35.75 -24.90
CA TYR A 8 -7.67 -35.79 -26.22
C TYR A 8 -6.47 -34.83 -26.27
N PRO A 9 -5.32 -35.27 -26.81
CA PRO A 9 -4.14 -34.43 -26.93
C PRO A 9 -4.44 -33.23 -27.84
N ARG A 10 -3.93 -32.06 -27.43
CA ARG A 10 -4.12 -30.75 -28.08
C ARG A 10 -3.65 -30.69 -29.56
N SER A 11 -3.14 -31.78 -30.13
CA SER A 11 -2.55 -31.85 -31.47
C SER A 11 -3.50 -32.27 -32.61
N ASN A 12 -4.70 -32.79 -32.34
CA ASN A 12 -5.58 -33.36 -33.39
C ASN A 12 -6.96 -32.67 -33.55
N VAL A 13 -7.07 -31.36 -33.29
CA VAL A 13 -8.36 -30.63 -33.41
C VAL A 13 -8.73 -30.27 -34.87
N ARG A 14 -8.17 -30.98 -35.87
CA ARG A 14 -8.47 -30.79 -37.31
C ARG A 14 -9.46 -31.82 -37.88
N GLN A 15 -10.09 -32.64 -37.05
CA GLN A 15 -10.88 -33.82 -37.50
C GLN A 15 -12.30 -33.95 -36.91
N PHE A 16 -12.82 -32.93 -36.21
CA PHE A 16 -14.21 -32.96 -35.78
C PHE A 16 -15.10 -32.36 -36.86
N ASP A 17 -16.19 -33.05 -37.19
CA ASP A 17 -17.21 -32.49 -38.06
C ASP A 17 -17.96 -31.34 -37.38
N ASP A 18 -18.60 -30.49 -38.19
CA ASP A 18 -19.27 -29.30 -37.68
C ASP A 18 -20.47 -29.63 -36.80
N GLU A 19 -21.09 -30.80 -36.98
CA GLU A 19 -22.22 -31.26 -36.17
C GLU A 19 -21.78 -31.51 -34.72
N PHE A 20 -20.67 -32.24 -34.53
CA PHE A 20 -20.06 -32.43 -33.22
C PHE A 20 -19.62 -31.09 -32.59
N ILE A 21 -19.06 -30.17 -33.39
CA ILE A 21 -18.66 -28.85 -32.88
C ILE A 21 -19.87 -28.05 -32.37
N VAL A 22 -21.01 -28.10 -33.06
CA VAL A 22 -22.25 -27.46 -32.58
C VAL A 22 -22.68 -28.08 -31.26
N GLU A 23 -22.78 -29.40 -31.18
CA GLU A 23 -23.16 -30.11 -29.94
C GLU A 23 -22.24 -29.78 -28.77
N ALA A 24 -20.92 -29.82 -28.99
CA ALA A 24 -19.93 -29.49 -27.97
C ALA A 24 -20.04 -28.02 -27.50
N SER A 25 -20.42 -27.11 -28.41
CA SER A 25 -20.56 -25.68 -28.12
C SER A 25 -21.72 -25.35 -27.19
N TRP A 26 -22.75 -26.21 -27.12
CA TRP A 26 -23.81 -26.08 -26.12
C TRP A 26 -23.29 -26.27 -24.69
N PHE A 27 -22.27 -27.11 -24.50
CA PHE A 27 -21.67 -27.34 -23.18
C PHE A 27 -20.50 -26.40 -22.89
N ASN A 28 -19.71 -26.03 -23.90
CA ASN A 28 -18.60 -25.12 -23.76
C ASN A 28 -18.35 -24.36 -25.07
N VAL A 29 -18.60 -23.05 -25.02
CA VAL A 29 -18.50 -22.15 -26.18
C VAL A 29 -17.13 -22.14 -26.85
N SER A 30 -16.05 -22.47 -26.11
CA SER A 30 -14.69 -22.49 -26.65
C SER A 30 -14.48 -23.52 -27.76
N TYR A 31 -15.32 -24.55 -27.85
CA TYR A 31 -15.27 -25.52 -28.95
C TYR A 31 -15.64 -24.90 -30.29
N PHE A 32 -16.49 -23.87 -30.32
CA PHE A 32 -16.94 -23.23 -31.56
C PHE A 32 -15.79 -22.61 -32.37
N ARG A 33 -14.67 -22.27 -31.71
CA ARG A 33 -13.45 -21.77 -32.37
C ARG A 33 -12.82 -22.77 -33.33
N HIS A 34 -13.13 -24.05 -33.17
CA HIS A 34 -12.60 -25.15 -33.97
C HIS A 34 -13.49 -25.53 -35.15
N GLY A 35 -14.68 -24.92 -35.26
CA GLY A 35 -15.58 -25.12 -36.39
C GLY A 35 -15.04 -24.60 -37.71
N SER A 36 -15.55 -25.17 -38.80
CA SER A 36 -15.23 -24.73 -40.16
C SER A 36 -15.54 -23.23 -40.38
N VAL A 37 -15.02 -22.68 -41.48
CA VAL A 37 -15.31 -21.28 -41.84
C VAL A 37 -16.79 -21.15 -42.22
N GLU A 38 -17.36 -22.18 -42.83
CA GLU A 38 -18.76 -22.31 -43.21
C GLU A 38 -19.67 -22.31 -41.98
N LEU A 39 -19.34 -23.10 -40.96
CA LEU A 39 -20.09 -23.15 -39.70
C LEU A 39 -20.11 -21.80 -38.99
N ARG A 40 -18.94 -21.14 -38.89
CA ARG A 40 -18.81 -19.82 -38.26
C ARG A 40 -19.44 -18.68 -39.05
N ARG A 41 -19.89 -18.95 -40.29
CA ARG A 41 -20.69 -18.08 -41.16
C ARG A 41 -22.16 -18.50 -41.24
N ASN A 42 -22.54 -19.63 -40.65
CA ASN A 42 -23.92 -20.09 -40.65
C ASN A 42 -24.73 -19.29 -39.62
N ARG A 43 -25.53 -18.34 -40.12
CA ARG A 43 -26.34 -17.42 -39.32
C ARG A 43 -27.27 -18.15 -38.35
N GLU A 44 -27.97 -19.19 -38.81
CA GLU A 44 -28.98 -19.88 -38.00
C GLU A 44 -28.36 -20.62 -36.82
N VAL A 45 -27.24 -21.31 -37.06
CA VAL A 45 -26.51 -22.02 -36.01
C VAL A 45 -25.93 -21.02 -35.01
N VAL A 46 -25.30 -19.95 -35.49
CA VAL A 46 -24.74 -18.90 -34.63
C VAL A 46 -25.82 -18.26 -33.77
N LEU A 47 -26.98 -17.92 -34.34
CA LEU A 47 -28.09 -17.32 -33.60
C LEU A 47 -28.60 -18.26 -32.50
N LYS A 48 -28.81 -19.54 -32.81
CA LYS A 48 -29.25 -20.54 -31.81
C LYS A 48 -28.24 -20.67 -30.66
N LEU A 49 -26.95 -20.72 -30.97
CA LEU A 49 -25.90 -20.82 -29.96
C LEU A 49 -25.78 -19.53 -29.13
N CYS A 50 -25.92 -18.35 -29.74
CA CYS A 50 -25.86 -17.08 -29.02
C CYS A 50 -27.06 -16.88 -28.08
N LYS A 51 -28.25 -17.38 -28.45
CA LYS A 51 -29.43 -17.44 -27.56
C LYS A 51 -29.19 -18.31 -26.32
N HIS A 52 -28.30 -19.29 -26.41
CA HIS A 52 -27.94 -20.14 -25.27
C HIS A 52 -26.79 -19.54 -24.46
N ASN A 53 -25.77 -19.05 -25.14
CA ASN A 53 -24.61 -18.42 -24.53
C ASN A 53 -24.01 -17.37 -25.46
N GLY A 54 -24.19 -16.10 -25.11
CA GLY A 54 -23.70 -14.97 -25.90
C GLY A 54 -22.17 -14.96 -26.12
N MET A 55 -21.38 -15.65 -25.30
CA MET A 55 -19.92 -15.71 -25.45
C MET A 55 -19.47 -16.42 -26.72
N VAL A 56 -20.37 -17.12 -27.44
CA VAL A 56 -20.08 -17.71 -28.76
C VAL A 56 -19.63 -16.64 -29.76
N ILE A 57 -20.12 -15.41 -29.63
CA ILE A 57 -19.83 -14.27 -30.52
C ILE A 57 -18.32 -14.03 -30.73
N GLN A 58 -17.49 -14.36 -29.74
CA GLN A 58 -16.04 -14.17 -29.78
C GLN A 58 -15.37 -14.99 -30.91
N TYR A 59 -16.00 -16.07 -31.36
CA TYR A 59 -15.48 -16.98 -32.39
C TYR A 59 -16.21 -16.85 -33.74
N VAL A 60 -17.32 -16.11 -33.78
CA VAL A 60 -18.16 -15.92 -34.98
C VAL A 60 -17.43 -15.11 -36.04
N ASN A 61 -17.75 -15.34 -37.33
CA ASN A 61 -17.21 -14.56 -38.43
C ASN A 61 -17.53 -13.07 -38.29
N ALA A 62 -16.59 -12.19 -38.65
CA ALA A 62 -16.72 -10.74 -38.52
C ALA A 62 -18.01 -10.18 -39.12
N LYS A 63 -18.49 -10.69 -40.28
CA LYS A 63 -19.73 -10.20 -40.91
C LYS A 63 -20.96 -10.42 -40.05
N LEU A 64 -21.06 -11.58 -39.40
CA LEU A 64 -22.20 -11.91 -38.53
C LEU A 64 -22.15 -11.16 -37.19
N ARG A 65 -21.01 -10.60 -36.79
CA ARG A 65 -20.92 -9.72 -35.61
C ARG A 65 -21.56 -8.34 -35.82
N PHE A 66 -22.02 -8.03 -37.04
CA PHE A 66 -22.84 -6.85 -37.35
C PHE A 66 -24.33 -7.20 -37.49
N ASP A 67 -24.72 -8.47 -37.33
CA ASP A 67 -26.13 -8.86 -37.39
C ASP A 67 -26.85 -8.46 -36.09
N ARG A 68 -27.78 -7.51 -36.20
CA ARG A 68 -28.48 -6.92 -35.05
C ARG A 68 -29.23 -7.95 -34.22
N GLU A 69 -29.82 -8.96 -34.85
CA GLU A 69 -30.58 -10.00 -34.13
C GLU A 69 -29.64 -10.87 -33.31
N ILE A 70 -28.49 -11.26 -33.88
CA ILE A 70 -27.48 -12.04 -33.18
C ILE A 70 -26.94 -11.26 -31.98
N ILE A 71 -26.63 -9.97 -32.17
CA ILE A 71 -26.10 -9.12 -31.10
C ILE A 71 -27.14 -8.93 -30.00
N LEU A 72 -28.40 -8.65 -30.36
CA LEU A 72 -29.48 -8.46 -29.39
C LEU A 72 -29.65 -9.70 -28.50
N GLU A 73 -29.76 -10.87 -29.12
CA GLU A 73 -29.93 -12.13 -28.39
C GLU A 73 -28.66 -12.51 -27.60
N THR A 74 -27.48 -12.17 -28.11
CA THR A 74 -26.20 -12.30 -27.40
C THR A 74 -26.21 -11.49 -26.10
N LEU A 75 -26.55 -10.20 -26.18
CA LEU A 75 -26.46 -9.29 -25.04
C LEU A 75 -27.56 -9.53 -24.00
N LYS A 76 -28.78 -9.92 -24.42
CA LYS A 76 -29.85 -10.33 -23.49
C LYS A 76 -29.44 -11.52 -22.62
N ASN A 77 -28.72 -12.50 -23.19
CA ASN A 77 -28.33 -13.70 -22.46
C ASN A 77 -26.98 -13.55 -21.74
N CYS A 78 -26.10 -12.68 -22.24
CA CYS A 78 -24.78 -12.47 -21.67
C CYS A 78 -24.28 -11.03 -21.92
N PRO A 79 -24.60 -10.07 -21.03
CA PRO A 79 -24.19 -8.68 -21.19
C PRO A 79 -22.68 -8.49 -21.32
N SER A 80 -21.86 -9.29 -20.64
CA SER A 80 -20.39 -9.21 -20.72
C SER A 80 -19.83 -9.46 -22.14
N ALA A 81 -20.61 -10.06 -23.04
CA ALA A 81 -20.24 -10.24 -24.44
C ALA A 81 -20.13 -8.92 -25.23
N ILE A 82 -20.55 -7.77 -24.64
CA ILE A 82 -20.41 -6.43 -25.21
C ILE A 82 -18.97 -6.09 -25.64
N GLU A 83 -17.97 -6.71 -25.01
CA GLU A 83 -16.56 -6.54 -25.37
C GLU A 83 -16.29 -6.91 -26.84
N PHE A 84 -16.94 -7.97 -27.34
CA PHE A 84 -16.72 -8.55 -28.66
C PHE A 84 -17.59 -7.93 -29.77
N ILE A 85 -18.51 -7.04 -29.41
CA ILE A 85 -19.39 -6.33 -30.34
C ILE A 85 -18.61 -5.21 -31.04
N PRO A 86 -18.89 -4.89 -32.32
CA PRO A 86 -18.27 -3.73 -32.98
C PRO A 86 -18.62 -2.40 -32.28
N ASN A 87 -17.67 -1.47 -32.20
CA ASN A 87 -17.84 -0.21 -31.46
C ASN A 87 -19.00 0.64 -31.99
N GLU A 88 -19.34 0.51 -33.27
CA GLU A 88 -20.45 1.19 -33.93
C GLU A 88 -21.81 0.77 -33.34
N LEU A 89 -21.93 -0.49 -32.91
CA LEU A 89 -23.18 -1.08 -32.43
C LEU A 89 -23.27 -1.13 -30.91
N LYS A 90 -22.14 -1.05 -30.18
CA LYS A 90 -22.11 -0.98 -28.71
C LYS A 90 -22.96 0.16 -28.15
N PHE A 91 -23.14 1.22 -28.93
CA PHE A 91 -23.80 2.46 -28.49
C PHE A 91 -25.06 2.77 -29.29
N GLU A 92 -25.53 1.81 -30.07
CA GLU A 92 -26.75 1.96 -30.82
C GLU A 92 -27.95 1.90 -29.88
N ARG A 93 -28.57 3.05 -29.64
CA ARG A 93 -29.64 3.20 -28.64
C ARG A 93 -30.78 2.23 -28.83
N ASP A 94 -31.28 2.08 -30.05
CA ASP A 94 -32.43 1.22 -30.31
C ASP A 94 -32.14 -0.26 -30.00
N LEU A 95 -30.90 -0.69 -30.23
CA LEU A 95 -30.48 -2.06 -29.94
C LEU A 95 -30.30 -2.26 -28.44
N ILE A 96 -29.58 -1.34 -27.78
CA ILE A 96 -29.28 -1.43 -26.36
C ILE A 96 -30.51 -1.20 -25.48
N ASN A 97 -31.44 -0.33 -25.91
CA ASN A 97 -32.72 -0.14 -25.21
C ASN A 97 -33.52 -1.43 -25.15
N GLN A 98 -33.50 -2.25 -26.20
CA GLN A 98 -34.14 -3.57 -26.17
C GLN A 98 -33.48 -4.52 -25.17
N VAL A 99 -32.17 -4.38 -24.96
CA VAL A 99 -31.45 -5.11 -23.91
C VAL A 99 -31.82 -4.57 -22.53
N PHE A 100 -31.94 -3.26 -22.36
CA PHE A 100 -32.37 -2.64 -21.09
C PHE A 100 -33.78 -3.07 -20.71
N ILE A 101 -34.74 -3.00 -21.62
CA ILE A 101 -36.12 -3.44 -21.40
C ILE A 101 -36.14 -4.92 -20.99
N HIS A 102 -35.27 -5.74 -21.56
CA HIS A 102 -35.18 -7.15 -21.19
C HIS A 102 -34.72 -7.37 -19.74
N HIS A 103 -33.70 -6.63 -19.27
CA HIS A 103 -33.13 -6.82 -17.94
C HIS A 103 -33.76 -5.96 -16.83
N TYR A 104 -34.38 -4.84 -17.18
CA TYR A 104 -34.88 -3.83 -16.24
C TYR A 104 -36.31 -3.40 -16.57
N SER A 105 -37.12 -4.28 -17.16
CA SER A 105 -38.51 -3.99 -17.53
C SER A 105 -39.34 -3.44 -16.38
N ASP A 106 -39.05 -3.85 -15.15
CA ASP A 106 -39.76 -3.41 -13.94
C ASP A 106 -39.15 -2.14 -13.29
N GLU A 107 -37.94 -1.72 -13.69
CA GLU A 107 -37.18 -0.64 -13.06
C GLU A 107 -37.08 0.64 -13.92
N ILE A 108 -37.31 0.54 -15.24
CA ILE A 108 -37.01 1.63 -16.18
C ILE A 108 -38.22 1.96 -17.05
N ASN A 109 -38.69 3.22 -17.02
CA ASN A 109 -39.64 3.69 -18.02
C ASN A 109 -38.90 4.04 -19.32
N LEU A 110 -39.52 3.74 -20.46
CA LEU A 110 -38.99 4.08 -21.79
C LEU A 110 -38.72 5.58 -21.96
N GLU A 111 -39.51 6.42 -21.29
CA GLU A 111 -39.34 7.87 -21.29
C GLU A 111 -38.03 8.30 -20.60
N ASP A 112 -37.62 7.58 -19.55
CA ASP A 112 -36.37 7.86 -18.83
C ASP A 112 -35.13 7.52 -19.67
N LEU A 113 -35.22 6.54 -20.59
CA LEU A 113 -34.14 6.18 -21.52
C LEU A 113 -33.89 7.21 -22.63
N SER A 114 -34.77 8.20 -22.77
CA SER A 114 -34.52 9.34 -23.66
C SER A 114 -33.41 10.25 -23.12
N ASP A 115 -33.26 10.31 -21.79
CA ASP A 115 -32.24 11.09 -21.11
C ASP A 115 -30.86 10.45 -21.27
N ASP A 116 -29.89 11.25 -21.73
CA ASP A 116 -28.53 10.78 -22.00
C ASP A 116 -27.83 10.30 -20.72
N ILE A 117 -28.08 10.91 -19.56
CA ILE A 117 -27.47 10.54 -18.28
C ILE A 117 -28.04 9.23 -17.78
N VAL A 118 -29.37 9.11 -17.73
CA VAL A 118 -30.06 7.88 -17.28
C VAL A 118 -29.64 6.69 -18.14
N TRP A 119 -29.61 6.89 -19.46
CA TRP A 119 -29.20 5.86 -20.39
C TRP A 119 -27.77 5.37 -20.13
N LEU A 120 -26.83 6.29 -19.89
CA LEU A 120 -25.42 5.97 -19.63
C LEU A 120 -25.22 5.24 -18.31
N ARG A 121 -25.91 5.67 -17.24
CA ARG A 121 -25.86 4.97 -15.94
C ARG A 121 -26.33 3.53 -16.07
N THR A 122 -27.47 3.34 -16.74
CA THR A 122 -28.02 2.00 -17.01
C THR A 122 -27.05 1.17 -17.85
N TYR A 123 -26.45 1.78 -18.87
CA TYR A 123 -25.45 1.12 -19.72
C TYR A 123 -24.27 0.59 -18.90
N LEU A 124 -23.61 1.46 -18.12
CA LEU A 124 -22.43 1.07 -17.37
C LEU A 124 -22.75 0.05 -16.28
N LYS A 125 -23.90 0.21 -15.60
CA LYS A 125 -24.40 -0.75 -14.60
C LYS A 125 -24.61 -2.13 -15.21
N LEU A 126 -25.31 -2.21 -16.34
CA LEU A 126 -25.62 -3.50 -16.98
C LEU A 126 -24.37 -4.22 -17.48
N PHE A 127 -23.46 -3.47 -18.08
CA PHE A 127 -22.28 -4.05 -18.73
C PHE A 127 -21.06 -4.16 -17.81
N GLY A 128 -21.17 -3.72 -16.54
CA GLY A 128 -20.07 -3.73 -15.58
C GLY A 128 -18.86 -2.93 -16.07
N ILE A 129 -19.11 -1.83 -16.81
CA ILE A 129 -18.05 -1.03 -17.40
C ILE A 129 -17.63 0.02 -16.38
N ASN A 130 -16.44 -0.16 -15.83
CA ASN A 130 -15.86 0.76 -14.84
C ASN A 130 -15.19 1.99 -15.49
N ASN A 131 -15.01 1.98 -16.82
CA ASN A 131 -14.31 3.03 -17.56
C ASN A 131 -15.16 3.65 -18.67
N ILE A 132 -15.35 4.97 -18.65
CA ILE A 132 -16.06 5.68 -19.72
C ILE A 132 -15.26 5.55 -21.04
N PRO A 133 -15.88 5.09 -22.13
CA PRO A 133 -15.27 5.14 -23.46
C PRO A 133 -14.82 6.55 -23.83
N ARG A 134 -13.61 6.69 -24.40
CA ARG A 134 -13.05 8.00 -24.82
C ARG A 134 -13.96 8.77 -25.80
N THR A 135 -14.71 8.05 -26.63
CA THR A 135 -15.67 8.63 -27.58
C THR A 135 -16.80 9.38 -26.85
N TRP A 136 -17.26 8.84 -25.72
CA TRP A 136 -18.33 9.41 -24.93
C TRP A 136 -17.87 10.56 -24.06
N SER A 137 -16.69 10.41 -23.47
CA SER A 137 -16.11 11.46 -22.65
C SER A 137 -15.99 12.77 -23.44
N ARG A 138 -15.76 12.70 -24.76
CA ARG A 138 -15.85 13.85 -25.67
C ARG A 138 -17.27 14.36 -25.94
N LYS A 139 -18.27 13.47 -26.10
CA LYS A 139 -19.67 13.88 -26.36
C LYS A 139 -20.26 14.62 -25.16
N TYR A 140 -19.94 14.16 -23.95
CA TYR A 140 -20.53 14.64 -22.70
C TYR A 140 -19.57 15.47 -21.85
N SER A 141 -18.45 15.93 -22.41
CA SER A 141 -17.43 16.70 -21.70
C SER A 141 -17.98 17.96 -21.02
N ASN A 142 -19.09 18.50 -21.54
CA ASN A 142 -19.79 19.69 -21.03
C ASN A 142 -20.91 19.38 -20.01
N ASN A 143 -21.24 18.11 -19.76
CA ASN A 143 -22.30 17.75 -18.83
C ASN A 143 -21.73 17.64 -17.40
N LYS A 144 -21.91 18.71 -16.60
CA LYS A 144 -21.37 18.79 -15.23
C LYS A 144 -21.89 17.67 -14.33
N GLU A 145 -23.20 17.40 -14.35
CA GLU A 145 -23.82 16.41 -13.46
C GLU A 145 -23.23 15.02 -13.71
N LEU A 146 -23.21 14.60 -14.98
CA LEU A 146 -22.64 13.32 -15.36
C LEU A 146 -21.14 13.24 -15.03
N MET A 147 -20.36 14.27 -15.35
CA MET A 147 -18.92 14.28 -15.07
C MET A 147 -18.62 14.27 -13.57
N MET A 148 -19.44 14.92 -12.75
CA MET A 148 -19.31 14.92 -11.29
C MET A 148 -19.42 13.51 -10.72
N GLU A 149 -20.33 12.68 -11.21
CA GLU A 149 -20.47 11.30 -10.73
C GLU A 149 -19.23 10.46 -11.01
N TYR A 150 -18.68 10.57 -12.21
CA TYR A 150 -17.47 9.84 -12.56
C TYR A 150 -16.25 10.34 -11.79
N ILE A 151 -16.17 11.65 -11.56
CA ILE A 151 -15.09 12.26 -10.77
C ILE A 151 -15.16 11.80 -9.31
N LYS A 152 -16.36 11.59 -8.76
CA LYS A 152 -16.56 11.03 -7.41
C LYS A 152 -16.00 9.62 -7.26
N GLU A 153 -16.01 8.82 -8.33
CA GLU A 153 -15.40 7.48 -8.34
C GLU A 153 -13.90 7.53 -8.66
N ASN A 154 -13.46 8.42 -9.57
CA ASN A 154 -12.06 8.59 -9.94
C ASN A 154 -11.76 10.03 -10.41
N GLY A 155 -10.92 10.75 -9.66
CA GLY A 155 -10.55 12.13 -9.97
C GLY A 155 -9.89 12.34 -11.35
N ASP A 156 -9.28 11.31 -11.92
CA ASP A 156 -8.59 11.39 -13.22
C ASP A 156 -9.54 11.64 -14.41
N TYR A 157 -10.85 11.48 -14.21
CA TYR A 157 -11.85 11.80 -15.24
C TYR A 157 -11.86 13.28 -15.62
N LEU A 158 -11.32 14.16 -14.77
CA LEU A 158 -11.14 15.58 -15.08
C LEU A 158 -10.44 15.81 -16.42
N LYS A 159 -9.56 14.89 -16.87
CA LYS A 159 -8.88 15.01 -18.17
C LYS A 159 -9.81 15.09 -19.37
N PHE A 160 -10.99 14.47 -19.28
CA PHE A 160 -11.97 14.40 -20.36
C PHE A 160 -13.05 15.47 -20.30
N VAL A 161 -13.11 16.21 -19.20
CA VAL A 161 -14.03 17.33 -19.02
C VAL A 161 -13.65 18.47 -19.97
N SER A 162 -14.65 19.27 -20.35
CA SER A 162 -14.45 20.43 -21.22
C SER A 162 -13.57 21.50 -20.59
N MET A 163 -13.09 22.45 -21.39
CA MET A 163 -12.25 23.53 -20.86
C MET A 163 -13.02 24.41 -19.88
N GLU A 164 -14.30 24.66 -20.16
CA GLU A 164 -15.19 25.45 -19.32
C GLU A 164 -15.36 24.80 -17.94
N LEU A 165 -15.64 23.50 -17.89
CA LEU A 165 -15.82 22.76 -16.65
C LEU A 165 -14.49 22.45 -15.93
N LYS A 166 -13.35 22.47 -16.62
CA LYS A 166 -12.02 22.46 -15.97
C LYS A 166 -11.72 23.75 -15.21
N ASN A 167 -12.52 24.81 -15.42
CA ASN A 167 -12.51 26.02 -14.60
C ASN A 167 -13.62 26.03 -13.53
N ASP A 168 -14.41 24.95 -13.42
CA ASP A 168 -15.42 24.83 -12.36
C ASP A 168 -14.75 24.39 -11.06
N LYS A 169 -14.68 25.31 -10.09
CA LYS A 169 -14.01 25.10 -8.81
C LYS A 169 -14.55 23.90 -8.03
N GLU A 170 -15.86 23.69 -8.02
CA GLU A 170 -16.49 22.58 -7.28
C GLU A 170 -16.10 21.23 -7.87
N LEU A 171 -16.17 21.11 -9.20
CA LEU A 171 -15.84 19.89 -9.92
C LEU A 171 -14.34 19.56 -9.82
N VAL A 172 -13.45 20.56 -9.95
CA VAL A 172 -12.02 20.37 -9.76
C VAL A 172 -11.67 20.01 -8.32
N LEU A 173 -12.30 20.66 -7.33
CA LEU A 173 -12.09 20.35 -5.92
C LEU A 173 -12.48 18.89 -5.60
N GLN A 174 -13.60 18.41 -6.15
CA GLN A 174 -13.99 17.01 -6.01
C GLN A 174 -12.98 16.06 -6.68
N ALA A 175 -12.42 16.44 -7.83
CA ALA A 175 -11.42 15.63 -8.51
C ALA A 175 -10.13 15.49 -7.71
N VAL A 176 -9.60 16.60 -7.17
CA VAL A 176 -8.33 16.57 -6.40
C VAL A 176 -8.46 15.82 -5.07
N LYS A 177 -9.64 15.83 -4.45
CA LYS A 177 -9.93 15.03 -3.25
C LYS A 177 -9.78 13.52 -3.50
N ASN A 178 -10.12 13.07 -4.70
CA ASN A 178 -10.02 11.66 -5.08
C ASN A 178 -8.65 11.31 -5.70
N SER A 179 -8.06 12.22 -6.48
CA SER A 179 -6.75 12.05 -7.11
C SER A 179 -5.99 13.37 -7.11
N GLY A 180 -4.95 13.49 -6.27
CA GLY A 180 -4.17 14.74 -6.15
C GLY A 180 -3.57 15.19 -7.48
N LEU A 181 -3.20 14.24 -8.35
CA LEU A 181 -2.67 14.51 -9.69
C LEU A 181 -3.71 15.07 -10.68
N ALA A 182 -5.01 15.01 -10.36
CA ALA A 182 -6.06 15.59 -11.19
C ALA A 182 -5.85 17.10 -11.41
N ILE A 183 -5.18 17.80 -10.49
CA ILE A 183 -4.86 19.23 -10.61
C ILE A 183 -4.10 19.56 -11.91
N TYR A 184 -3.36 18.60 -12.48
CA TYR A 184 -2.70 18.74 -13.77
C TYR A 184 -3.67 19.18 -14.89
N TYR A 185 -4.91 18.70 -14.84
CA TYR A 185 -5.95 18.95 -15.83
C TYR A 185 -6.83 20.17 -15.53
N ALA A 186 -6.71 20.75 -14.35
CA ALA A 186 -7.44 21.97 -14.00
C ALA A 186 -6.99 23.16 -14.86
N SER A 187 -7.82 24.21 -14.90
CA SER A 187 -7.43 25.47 -15.53
C SER A 187 -6.22 26.11 -14.85
N GLU A 188 -5.50 26.96 -15.57
CA GLU A 188 -4.39 27.73 -15.00
C GLU A 188 -4.85 28.71 -13.91
N GLU A 189 -6.12 29.11 -13.90
CA GLU A 189 -6.71 29.92 -12.83
C GLU A 189 -6.85 29.10 -11.55
N LEU A 190 -7.42 27.89 -11.64
CA LEU A 190 -7.63 27.03 -10.48
C LEU A 190 -6.33 26.38 -9.95
N LYS A 191 -5.29 26.25 -10.79
CA LYS A 191 -3.92 25.91 -10.32
C LYS A 191 -3.28 27.02 -9.48
N ARG A 192 -3.86 28.22 -9.45
CA ARG A 192 -3.49 29.33 -8.57
C ARG A 192 -4.44 29.49 -7.39
N ASP A 193 -5.51 28.70 -7.31
CA ASP A 193 -6.40 28.69 -6.16
C ASP A 193 -5.74 27.91 -5.02
N ARG A 194 -5.47 28.61 -3.92
CA ARG A 194 -4.78 28.06 -2.75
C ARG A 194 -5.51 26.85 -2.17
N GLU A 195 -6.84 26.85 -2.13
CA GLU A 195 -7.64 25.78 -1.54
C GLU A 195 -7.51 24.48 -2.35
N ILE A 196 -7.63 24.59 -3.68
CA ILE A 196 -7.47 23.44 -4.58
C ILE A 196 -6.06 22.89 -4.51
N VAL A 197 -5.05 23.76 -4.54
CA VAL A 197 -3.64 23.37 -4.45
C VAL A 197 -3.35 22.67 -3.13
N LEU A 198 -3.82 23.22 -2.01
CA LEU A 198 -3.61 22.62 -0.69
C LEU A 198 -4.21 21.21 -0.63
N GLU A 199 -5.44 21.03 -1.11
CA GLU A 199 -6.10 19.73 -1.12
C GLU A 199 -5.39 18.73 -2.04
N ALA A 200 -4.95 19.17 -3.23
CA ALA A 200 -4.20 18.33 -4.17
C ALA A 200 -2.86 17.86 -3.60
N VAL A 201 -2.07 18.75 -3.00
CA VAL A 201 -0.76 18.44 -2.42
C VAL A 201 -0.90 17.59 -1.15
N LYS A 202 -1.95 17.81 -0.36
CA LYS A 202 -2.30 16.97 0.79
C LYS A 202 -2.60 15.53 0.36
N GLN A 203 -3.36 15.37 -0.72
CA GLN A 203 -3.67 14.05 -1.30
C GLN A 203 -2.42 13.39 -1.89
N ASP A 204 -1.66 14.12 -2.69
CA ASP A 204 -0.40 13.68 -3.27
C ASP A 204 0.60 14.84 -3.36
N GLY A 205 1.66 14.79 -2.56
CA GLY A 205 2.70 15.82 -2.52
C GLY A 205 3.37 16.08 -3.88
N THR A 206 3.35 15.11 -4.80
CA THR A 206 3.88 15.28 -6.16
C THR A 206 3.03 16.20 -7.03
N ALA A 207 1.78 16.46 -6.63
CA ALA A 207 0.90 17.43 -7.27
C ALA A 207 1.51 18.85 -7.30
N TYR A 208 2.42 19.17 -6.36
CA TYR A 208 3.13 20.44 -6.33
C TYR A 208 3.90 20.73 -7.63
N ASN A 209 4.33 19.71 -8.39
CA ASN A 209 4.99 19.91 -9.69
C ASN A 209 4.09 20.59 -10.74
N TYR A 210 2.78 20.63 -10.52
CA TYR A 210 1.79 21.18 -11.44
C TYR A 210 1.15 22.47 -10.97
N VAL A 211 1.57 23.00 -9.81
CA VAL A 211 1.01 24.22 -9.22
C VAL A 211 1.86 25.43 -9.59
N ALA A 212 1.27 26.62 -9.49
CA ALA A 212 1.96 27.83 -9.90
C ALA A 212 3.15 28.17 -8.95
N PRO A 213 4.28 28.68 -9.48
CA PRO A 213 5.51 28.91 -8.70
C PRO A 213 5.38 29.86 -7.49
N HIS A 214 4.33 30.69 -7.44
CA HIS A 214 4.12 31.63 -6.35
C HIS A 214 3.80 30.96 -5.00
N PHE A 215 3.43 29.67 -4.99
CA PHE A 215 3.28 28.88 -3.76
C PHE A 215 4.61 28.45 -3.13
N SER A 216 5.75 28.78 -3.74
CA SER A 216 7.08 28.49 -3.17
C SER A 216 7.35 29.17 -1.83
N SER A 217 6.56 30.17 -1.44
CA SER A 217 6.64 30.83 -0.14
C SER A 217 5.53 30.40 0.83
N ASP A 218 4.60 29.53 0.43
CA ASP A 218 3.54 29.03 1.31
C ASP A 218 4.06 27.89 2.18
N LYS A 219 4.25 28.19 3.48
CA LYS A 219 4.77 27.25 4.49
C LYS A 219 3.98 25.93 4.51
N GLU A 220 2.66 26.01 4.46
CA GLU A 220 1.79 24.84 4.63
C GLU A 220 1.86 23.92 3.40
N ILE A 221 1.78 24.49 2.20
CA ILE A 221 1.86 23.74 0.95
C ILE A 221 3.24 23.06 0.80
N ILE A 222 4.32 23.78 1.11
CA ILE A 222 5.67 23.21 1.04
C ILE A 222 5.86 22.09 2.08
N SER A 223 5.39 22.28 3.31
CA SER A 223 5.46 21.24 4.35
C SER A 223 4.73 19.96 3.95
N LEU A 224 3.59 20.08 3.27
CA LEU A 224 2.84 18.94 2.72
C LEU A 224 3.59 18.26 1.56
N ALA A 225 4.17 19.01 0.63
CA ALA A 225 4.97 18.43 -0.46
C ALA A 225 6.19 17.66 0.09
N LEU A 226 6.85 18.22 1.09
CA LEU A 226 7.95 17.59 1.82
C LEU A 226 7.56 16.28 2.52
N CYS A 227 6.26 16.00 2.73
CA CYS A 227 5.81 14.71 3.30
C CYS A 227 6.16 13.55 2.41
N ARG A 228 6.17 13.77 1.10
CA ARG A 228 6.41 12.73 0.11
C ARG A 228 7.87 12.64 -0.30
N ASP A 229 8.51 13.78 -0.53
CA ASP A 229 9.90 13.82 -0.98
C ASP A 229 10.63 15.07 -0.43
N SER A 230 11.75 14.84 0.25
CA SER A 230 12.63 15.91 0.74
C SER A 230 13.19 16.79 -0.39
N ASN A 231 13.22 16.31 -1.64
CA ASN A 231 13.65 17.10 -2.81
C ASN A 231 12.78 18.35 -3.03
N PHE A 232 11.52 18.37 -2.56
CA PHE A 232 10.65 19.54 -2.67
C PHE A 232 11.20 20.77 -1.91
N PHE A 233 12.14 20.59 -0.98
CA PHE A 233 12.80 21.69 -0.28
C PHE A 233 13.49 22.64 -1.27
N ASN A 234 14.06 22.09 -2.35
CA ASN A 234 14.74 22.89 -3.38
C ASN A 234 13.79 23.80 -4.15
N LEU A 235 12.48 23.50 -4.16
CA LEU A 235 11.46 24.31 -4.84
C LEU A 235 10.88 25.42 -3.95
N ALA A 236 11.21 25.44 -2.66
CA ALA A 236 10.86 26.54 -1.78
C ALA A 236 11.60 27.83 -2.16
N SER A 237 10.96 28.96 -1.90
CA SER A 237 11.53 30.29 -2.08
C SER A 237 12.74 30.50 -1.16
N GLU A 238 13.66 31.37 -1.57
CA GLU A 238 14.90 31.62 -0.81
C GLU A 238 14.61 32.20 0.59
N SER A 239 13.57 33.02 0.72
CA SER A 239 13.12 33.53 2.02
C SER A 239 12.67 32.40 2.94
N LEU A 240 11.90 31.44 2.42
CA LEU A 240 11.38 30.31 3.20
C LEU A 240 12.48 29.30 3.54
N LYS A 241 13.43 29.06 2.62
CA LYS A 241 14.60 28.20 2.89
C LYS A 241 15.47 28.72 4.02
N ASN A 242 15.54 30.04 4.20
CA ASN A 242 16.32 30.69 5.25
C ASN A 242 15.47 31.04 6.50
N ASP A 243 14.19 30.67 6.54
CA ASP A 243 13.33 30.87 7.70
C ASP A 243 13.67 29.85 8.79
N TYR A 244 14.27 30.35 9.88
CA TYR A 244 14.72 29.52 10.98
C TYR A 244 13.59 28.71 11.64
N GLU A 245 12.43 29.31 11.86
CA GLU A 245 11.30 28.66 12.54
C GLU A 245 10.74 27.53 11.68
N PHE A 246 10.56 27.81 10.39
CA PHE A 246 10.10 26.82 9.42
C PHE A 246 11.07 25.65 9.26
N VAL A 247 12.37 25.95 9.11
CA VAL A 247 13.39 24.91 8.98
C VAL A 247 13.47 24.07 10.26
N MET A 248 13.36 24.69 11.44
CA MET A 248 13.40 23.99 12.72
C MET A 248 12.21 23.02 12.88
N ASP A 249 10.99 23.45 12.52
CA ASP A 249 9.80 22.59 12.54
C ASP A 249 9.95 21.37 11.62
N ILE A 250 10.47 21.62 10.41
CA ILE A 250 10.68 20.58 9.41
C ILE A 250 11.76 19.58 9.83
N VAL A 251 12.92 20.02 10.32
CA VAL A 251 13.97 19.07 10.73
C VAL A 251 13.58 18.26 11.95
N SER A 252 12.77 18.84 12.83
CA SER A 252 12.27 18.17 14.04
C SER A 252 11.26 17.08 13.71
N THR A 253 10.55 17.20 12.59
CA THR A 253 9.64 16.17 12.08
C THR A 253 10.31 15.23 11.07
N ARG A 254 11.33 15.71 10.34
CA ARG A 254 12.00 15.01 9.23
C ARG A 254 13.51 15.33 9.15
N GLY A 255 14.31 14.57 9.89
CA GLY A 255 15.76 14.76 9.92
C GLY A 255 16.46 14.67 8.55
N MET A 256 15.96 13.84 7.62
CA MET A 256 16.58 13.63 6.29
C MET A 256 16.64 14.91 5.43
N ILE A 257 15.90 15.96 5.78
CA ILE A 257 15.95 17.25 5.08
C ILE A 257 17.29 17.97 5.28
N LEU A 258 18.07 17.63 6.33
CA LEU A 258 19.39 18.22 6.54
C LEU A 258 20.29 18.13 5.30
N LYS A 259 20.22 17.03 4.54
CA LYS A 259 21.00 16.82 3.29
C LYS A 259 20.75 17.90 2.23
N PHE A 260 19.58 18.55 2.27
CA PHE A 260 19.14 19.54 1.29
C PHE A 260 19.24 20.98 1.79
N LEU A 261 19.58 21.19 3.07
CA LEU A 261 19.74 22.53 3.61
C LEU A 261 21.03 23.19 3.06
N PRO A 262 21.02 24.52 2.86
CA PRO A 262 22.24 25.26 2.54
C PRO A 262 23.27 25.15 3.68
N GLU A 263 24.56 25.26 3.35
CA GLU A 263 25.67 25.11 4.31
C GLU A 263 25.55 26.04 5.53
N THR A 264 25.04 27.25 5.33
CA THR A 264 24.79 28.24 6.39
C THR A 264 23.88 27.69 7.48
N LEU A 265 22.84 26.95 7.12
CA LEU A 265 21.89 26.35 8.06
C LEU A 265 22.37 24.99 8.58
N MET A 266 23.09 24.22 7.77
CA MET A 266 23.72 22.96 8.23
C MET A 266 24.75 23.20 9.34
N ASN A 267 25.43 24.35 9.30
CA ASN A 267 26.38 24.79 10.32
C ASN A 267 25.69 25.35 11.58
N ASN A 268 24.36 25.49 11.59
CA ASN A 268 23.64 25.83 12.81
C ASN A 268 23.55 24.59 13.71
N ARG A 269 24.25 24.63 14.85
CA ARG A 269 24.34 23.51 15.79
C ARG A 269 22.97 22.99 16.25
N THR A 270 22.02 23.89 16.50
CA THR A 270 20.68 23.54 17.00
C THR A 270 19.85 22.82 15.95
N ILE A 271 19.83 23.32 14.71
CA ILE A 271 19.12 22.67 13.58
C ILE A 271 19.72 21.28 13.33
N ASN A 272 21.05 21.19 13.36
CA ASN A 272 21.76 19.96 13.11
C ASN A 272 21.47 18.89 14.18
N LEU A 273 21.55 19.28 15.46
CA LEU A 273 21.19 18.41 16.58
C LEU A 273 19.74 17.95 16.49
N ALA A 274 18.79 18.83 16.20
CA ALA A 274 17.38 18.46 16.06
C ALA A 274 17.15 17.45 14.92
N ALA A 275 17.79 17.66 13.77
CA ALA A 275 17.71 16.74 12.63
C ALA A 275 18.26 15.35 12.98
N ILE A 276 19.41 15.31 13.66
CA ILE A 276 20.06 14.07 14.07
C ILE A 276 19.23 13.32 15.13
N LEU A 277 18.69 14.04 16.11
CA LEU A 277 17.85 13.45 17.16
C LEU A 277 16.55 12.86 16.59
N ASN A 278 15.98 13.49 15.57
CA ASN A 278 14.84 12.93 14.83
C ASN A 278 15.24 11.68 14.03
N ASN A 279 16.39 11.71 13.32
CA ASN A 279 16.86 10.59 12.52
C ASN A 279 18.39 10.46 12.53
N GLY A 280 18.92 9.50 13.29
CA GLY A 280 20.36 9.29 13.44
C GLY A 280 21.12 9.02 12.13
N ARG A 281 20.44 8.57 11.05
CA ARG A 281 21.04 8.40 9.70
C ARG A 281 21.66 9.67 9.15
N VAL A 282 21.11 10.80 9.56
CA VAL A 282 21.43 12.11 9.03
C VAL A 282 22.85 12.54 9.37
N ILE A 283 23.46 11.96 10.42
CA ILE A 283 24.79 12.35 10.86
C ILE A 283 25.86 12.22 9.78
N GLU A 284 25.72 11.30 8.83
CA GLU A 284 26.66 11.15 7.71
C GLU A 284 26.78 12.42 6.87
N PHE A 285 25.71 13.21 6.80
CA PHE A 285 25.63 14.48 6.09
C PHE A 285 25.93 15.69 6.99
N SER A 286 26.10 15.49 8.30
CA SER A 286 26.35 16.58 9.23
C SER A 286 27.82 17.05 9.17
N PRO A 287 28.08 18.37 9.11
CA PRO A 287 29.43 18.92 9.33
C PRO A 287 29.99 18.58 10.71
N PHE A 288 29.12 18.26 11.68
CA PHE A 288 29.49 17.95 13.07
C PHE A 288 29.58 16.46 13.35
N LYS A 289 29.69 15.60 12.32
CA LYS A 289 29.78 14.14 12.49
C LYS A 289 30.98 13.66 13.33
N HIS A 290 31.94 14.55 13.59
CA HIS A 290 33.12 14.31 14.43
C HIS A 290 33.14 15.18 15.70
N ASP A 291 32.09 15.96 15.99
CA ASP A 291 32.00 16.79 17.19
C ASP A 291 31.64 15.91 18.40
N PRO A 292 32.55 15.70 19.37
CA PRO A 292 32.33 14.79 20.50
C PRO A 292 31.11 15.18 21.35
N GLU A 293 30.78 16.46 21.44
CA GLU A 293 29.66 16.93 22.25
C GLU A 293 28.31 16.57 21.60
N ILE A 294 28.21 16.71 20.27
CA ILE A 294 27.02 16.27 19.52
C ILE A 294 26.90 14.75 19.58
N LEU A 295 28.00 14.03 19.37
CA LEU A 295 28.00 12.56 19.44
C LEU A 295 27.52 12.07 20.82
N ASN A 296 27.99 12.66 21.91
CA ASN A 296 27.54 12.33 23.27
C ASN A 296 26.05 12.61 23.49
N GLN A 297 25.51 13.73 22.99
CA GLN A 297 24.09 14.06 23.14
C GLN A 297 23.20 13.09 22.37
N VAL A 298 23.58 12.74 21.15
CA VAL A 298 22.76 11.90 20.29
C VAL A 298 22.79 10.46 20.73
N VAL A 299 23.95 9.98 21.18
CA VAL A 299 24.11 8.63 21.72
C VAL A 299 23.15 8.33 22.87
N LYS A 300 22.81 9.34 23.69
CA LYS A 300 21.84 9.20 24.78
C LYS A 300 20.41 8.95 24.30
N VAL A 301 20.08 9.41 23.09
CA VAL A 301 18.71 9.43 22.58
C VAL A 301 18.47 8.34 21.52
N VAL A 302 19.46 8.06 20.66
CA VAL A 302 19.31 7.11 19.54
C VAL A 302 20.47 6.09 19.45
N PRO A 303 20.89 5.44 20.55
CA PRO A 303 22.14 4.65 20.64
C PRO A 303 22.23 3.51 19.60
N TYR A 304 21.08 2.90 19.29
CA TYR A 304 20.98 1.77 18.36
C TYR A 304 21.52 2.07 16.97
N TYR A 305 21.21 3.25 16.41
CA TYR A 305 21.66 3.59 15.05
C TYR A 305 23.19 3.75 14.99
N TYR A 306 23.76 4.41 16.00
CA TYR A 306 25.19 4.71 16.08
C TYR A 306 26.05 3.47 16.19
N LEU A 307 25.69 2.58 17.11
CA LEU A 307 26.39 1.31 17.30
C LEU A 307 26.32 0.42 16.07
N ARG A 308 25.25 0.53 15.27
CA ARG A 308 25.00 -0.36 14.14
C ARG A 308 25.53 0.16 12.81
N PHE A 309 25.36 1.45 12.51
CA PHE A 309 25.51 1.98 11.15
C PHE A 309 26.60 3.05 11.01
N VAL A 310 27.06 3.66 12.09
CA VAL A 310 28.13 4.66 12.03
C VAL A 310 29.50 4.00 12.23
N ASP A 311 30.55 4.59 11.66
CA ASP A 311 31.93 4.17 11.90
C ASP A 311 32.32 4.50 13.35
N LEU A 312 32.61 3.48 14.16
CA LEU A 312 32.92 3.66 15.58
C LEU A 312 34.29 4.30 15.82
N SER A 313 35.18 4.31 14.82
CA SER A 313 36.46 5.01 14.92
C SER A 313 36.31 6.52 15.07
N MET A 314 35.12 7.06 14.76
CA MET A 314 34.78 8.47 14.91
C MET A 314 34.46 8.88 16.36
N PHE A 315 34.33 7.94 17.27
CA PHE A 315 33.87 8.17 18.65
C PHE A 315 35.00 7.99 19.64
N SER A 316 34.95 8.77 20.72
CA SER A 316 35.80 8.53 21.87
C SER A 316 35.38 7.24 22.59
N ASP A 317 36.34 6.65 23.29
CA ASP A 317 36.13 5.53 24.20
C ASP A 317 34.97 5.78 25.17
N GLU A 318 34.90 6.99 25.76
CA GLU A 318 33.84 7.37 26.69
C GLU A 318 32.46 7.43 26.02
N THR A 319 32.38 7.96 24.79
CA THR A 319 31.12 8.04 24.02
C THR A 319 30.59 6.66 23.63
N LEU A 320 31.49 5.74 23.28
CA LEU A 320 31.13 4.36 22.96
C LEU A 320 30.61 3.60 24.17
N ILE A 321 31.25 3.80 25.34
CA ILE A 321 30.77 3.26 26.62
C ILE A 321 29.37 3.80 26.91
N GLU A 322 29.13 5.10 26.73
CA GLU A 322 27.84 5.71 26.96
C GLU A 322 26.77 5.16 25.99
N ALA A 323 27.11 4.93 24.72
CA ALA A 323 26.21 4.32 23.75
C ALA A 323 25.79 2.90 24.11
N VAL A 324 26.74 2.11 24.58
CA VAL A 324 26.47 0.76 25.08
C VAL A 324 25.57 0.80 26.32
N ARG A 325 25.75 1.80 27.21
CA ARG A 325 24.90 1.98 28.41
C ARG A 325 23.44 2.28 28.07
N PHE A 326 23.19 3.12 27.06
CA PHE A 326 21.83 3.50 26.65
C PHE A 326 21.19 2.52 25.64
N SER A 327 22.00 1.70 24.96
CA SER A 327 21.53 0.63 24.07
C SER A 327 21.07 -0.58 24.89
N GLU A 328 19.79 -0.64 25.25
CA GLU A 328 19.18 -1.81 25.92
C GLU A 328 19.24 -3.11 25.07
N ASP A 329 19.79 -3.07 23.85
CA ASP A 329 19.94 -4.19 22.92
C ASP A 329 21.28 -4.96 23.12
N PRO A 330 21.26 -6.21 23.64
CA PRO A 330 22.44 -7.04 23.86
C PRO A 330 23.13 -7.53 22.58
N PHE A 331 22.42 -7.51 21.44
CA PHE A 331 22.91 -8.04 20.17
C PHE A 331 23.84 -7.07 19.42
N LEU A 332 23.75 -5.77 19.70
CA LEU A 332 24.65 -4.76 19.15
C LEU A 332 26.03 -4.78 19.80
N ILE A 333 26.06 -5.06 21.11
CA ILE A 333 27.26 -5.18 21.94
C ILE A 333 28.15 -6.33 21.45
N THR A 334 27.53 -7.40 20.96
CA THR A 334 28.20 -8.64 20.55
C THR A 334 28.71 -8.63 19.10
N LYS A 335 28.13 -7.81 18.22
CA LYS A 335 28.44 -7.85 16.77
C LYS A 335 29.67 -7.03 16.35
N ARG A 336 30.16 -6.11 17.18
CA ARG A 336 31.38 -5.31 16.94
C ARG A 336 32.49 -5.63 17.95
N ALA A 337 32.76 -6.93 18.11
CA ALA A 337 33.70 -7.54 19.04
C ALA A 337 35.20 -7.15 18.90
N ASN A 338 35.55 -6.14 18.10
CA ASN A 338 36.93 -5.61 18.02
C ASN A 338 37.21 -4.48 19.01
N TYR A 339 36.21 -4.02 19.77
CA TYR A 339 36.36 -3.02 20.85
C TYR A 339 36.29 -3.67 22.24
N LEU A 340 36.89 -4.86 22.38
CA LEU A 340 36.94 -5.65 23.63
C LEU A 340 37.54 -4.89 24.82
N ASP A 341 38.48 -3.97 24.58
CA ASP A 341 39.17 -3.20 25.63
C ASP A 341 38.24 -2.14 26.26
N LEU A 342 37.34 -1.59 25.44
CA LEU A 342 36.31 -0.63 25.82
C LEU A 342 35.17 -1.29 26.61
N LEU A 343 34.79 -2.49 26.17
CA LEU A 343 33.90 -3.38 26.89
C LEU A 343 34.49 -3.74 28.26
N GLN A 344 35.79 -4.04 28.36
CA GLN A 344 36.43 -4.40 29.64
C GLN A 344 36.33 -3.26 30.68
N ARG A 345 36.51 -1.99 30.27
CA ARG A 345 36.31 -0.81 31.15
C ARG A 345 34.85 -0.50 31.49
N SER A 346 33.91 -0.85 30.61
CA SER A 346 32.46 -0.75 30.87
C SER A 346 31.95 -1.90 31.75
N ILE A 347 32.49 -3.10 31.56
CA ILE A 347 32.17 -4.35 32.26
C ILE A 347 32.61 -4.29 33.72
N GLU A 348 33.68 -3.56 34.06
CA GLU A 348 34.06 -3.30 35.47
C GLU A 348 32.98 -2.55 36.27
N TYR A 349 31.99 -1.91 35.62
CA TYR A 349 30.86 -1.26 36.29
C TYR A 349 29.48 -1.91 36.03
N ASN A 350 29.33 -2.73 34.98
CA ASN A 350 28.08 -3.46 34.68
C ASN A 350 28.40 -4.92 34.34
N VAL A 351 28.60 -5.74 35.37
CA VAL A 351 28.93 -7.16 35.20
C VAL A 351 27.66 -7.97 34.88
N ARG A 352 27.30 -8.04 33.59
CA ARG A 352 26.46 -9.08 32.98
C ARG A 352 26.80 -9.27 31.49
N LEU A 353 27.79 -10.12 31.21
CA LEU A 353 27.86 -10.92 29.98
C LEU A 353 27.83 -12.37 30.42
N ALA A 354 26.66 -13.00 30.41
CA ALA A 354 26.48 -14.36 30.89
C ALA A 354 25.69 -15.18 29.89
N SER A 355 26.35 -15.50 28.79
CA SER A 355 25.98 -16.63 27.93
C SER A 355 27.20 -17.39 27.38
N SER A 356 28.43 -17.02 27.77
CA SER A 356 29.66 -17.70 27.34
C SER A 356 30.70 -17.94 28.45
N PHE A 357 30.37 -17.68 29.72
CA PHE A 357 31.30 -17.87 30.84
C PHE A 357 31.15 -19.25 31.51
N PRO A 358 32.24 -19.86 32.01
CA PRO A 358 32.17 -20.96 32.97
C PRO A 358 31.61 -20.43 34.31
N TYR A 359 30.43 -20.91 34.68
CA TYR A 359 29.51 -20.33 35.68
C TYR A 359 29.88 -20.57 37.16
N GLU A 360 31.16 -20.71 37.50
CA GLU A 360 31.59 -21.09 38.85
C GLU A 360 31.63 -19.90 39.86
N HIS A 361 31.39 -18.65 39.41
CA HIS A 361 31.65 -17.44 40.22
C HIS A 361 30.48 -16.44 40.36
N LEU A 362 29.23 -16.82 40.09
CA LEU A 362 28.07 -15.92 40.27
C LEU A 362 27.65 -15.74 41.74
N THR A 363 27.37 -14.51 42.16
CA THR A 363 26.89 -14.15 43.52
C THR A 363 25.36 -14.15 43.65
N GLU A 364 24.87 -14.30 44.88
CA GLU A 364 23.46 -14.52 45.25
C GLU A 364 22.48 -13.42 44.78
N GLN A 365 22.89 -12.15 44.84
CA GLN A 365 22.07 -11.01 44.38
C GLN A 365 21.88 -10.97 42.85
N LEU A 366 22.83 -11.52 42.10
CA LEU A 366 22.85 -11.51 40.64
C LEU A 366 21.86 -12.51 40.03
N VAL A 367 21.62 -13.64 40.71
CA VAL A 367 20.64 -14.67 40.30
C VAL A 367 19.21 -14.17 40.50
N LEU A 368 18.92 -13.55 41.66
CA LEU A 368 17.59 -13.01 41.97
C LEU A 368 17.15 -11.91 41.00
N LYS A 369 18.08 -11.07 40.53
CA LYS A 369 17.79 -10.01 39.57
C LYS A 369 17.59 -10.53 38.14
N PHE A 370 18.08 -11.73 37.81
CA PHE A 370 17.88 -12.36 36.50
C PHE A 370 16.46 -12.95 36.41
N ILE A 371 16.04 -13.66 37.46
CA ILE A 371 14.68 -14.22 37.59
C ILE A 371 13.59 -13.13 37.56
N ARG A 372 13.91 -11.91 38.05
CA ARG A 372 12.98 -10.76 37.98
C ARG A 372 12.86 -10.09 36.61
N MET A 373 13.85 -10.23 35.73
CA MET A 373 13.88 -9.54 34.43
C MET A 373 13.22 -10.34 33.31
N ASP A 374 13.33 -11.67 33.37
CA ASP A 374 12.70 -12.57 32.41
C ASP A 374 11.49 -13.22 33.05
N GLY A 375 10.30 -12.64 32.87
CA GLY A 375 9.02 -13.33 33.08
C GLY A 375 8.77 -14.44 32.04
N SER A 376 9.82 -15.04 31.50
CA SER A 376 9.81 -15.98 30.39
C SER A 376 10.26 -17.37 30.87
N VAL A 377 9.62 -18.38 30.30
CA VAL A 377 9.72 -19.79 30.72
C VAL A 377 11.17 -20.28 30.67
N ILE A 378 11.78 -20.51 31.83
CA ILE A 378 13.08 -21.19 31.92
C ILE A 378 12.82 -22.70 31.79
N GLU A 379 13.36 -23.32 30.73
CA GLU A 379 13.25 -24.76 30.52
C GLU A 379 13.84 -25.57 31.69
N TYR A 380 13.02 -26.44 32.28
CA TYR A 380 13.32 -27.27 33.46
C TYR A 380 14.62 -28.10 33.34
N HIS A 381 15.02 -28.47 32.12
CA HIS A 381 16.27 -29.19 31.88
C HIS A 381 17.54 -28.40 32.22
N ASN A 382 17.51 -27.07 32.08
CA ASN A 382 18.63 -26.19 32.44
C ASN A 382 18.75 -26.01 33.97
N ILE A 383 17.64 -26.17 34.69
CA ILE A 383 17.55 -26.01 36.16
C ILE A 383 18.07 -27.25 36.88
N LYS A 384 17.90 -28.45 36.30
CA LYS A 384 18.27 -29.74 36.92
C LYS A 384 19.75 -29.83 37.32
N ARG A 385 20.64 -29.07 36.66
CA ARG A 385 22.06 -28.98 37.00
C ARG A 385 22.35 -28.22 38.30
N PHE A 386 21.42 -27.39 38.78
CA PHE A 386 21.57 -26.61 40.01
C PHE A 386 21.00 -27.30 41.26
N ILE A 387 20.09 -28.27 41.07
CA ILE A 387 19.32 -28.93 42.16
C ILE A 387 20.22 -29.79 43.07
N HIS A 388 21.39 -30.22 42.60
CA HIS A 388 22.33 -31.04 43.39
C HIS A 388 23.31 -30.24 44.28
N SER A 389 23.16 -28.92 44.38
CA SER A 389 24.00 -28.08 45.24
C SER A 389 23.23 -27.58 46.48
N ASP A 390 23.94 -27.30 47.57
CA ASP A 390 23.45 -26.71 48.84
C ASP A 390 22.68 -25.38 48.69
N LYS A 391 22.53 -24.90 47.45
CA LYS A 391 21.85 -23.65 47.08
C LYS A 391 20.36 -23.84 46.73
N SER A 392 19.83 -25.06 46.81
CA SER A 392 18.42 -25.39 46.58
C SER A 392 17.45 -24.67 47.52
N LYS A 393 17.87 -24.35 48.76
CA LYS A 393 17.06 -23.59 49.73
C LYS A 393 16.72 -22.16 49.27
N TYR A 394 17.64 -21.50 48.56
CA TYR A 394 17.45 -20.13 48.07
C TYR A 394 16.53 -20.09 46.84
N PHE A 395 16.51 -21.18 46.05
CA PHE A 395 15.55 -21.36 44.97
C PHE A 395 14.12 -21.53 45.53
N ILE A 396 13.95 -22.32 46.61
CA ILE A 396 12.68 -22.48 47.31
C ILE A 396 12.18 -21.15 47.89
N GLU A 397 13.07 -20.28 48.35
CA GLU A 397 12.76 -18.97 48.93
C GLU A 397 12.38 -17.93 47.84
N ALA A 398 13.04 -17.99 46.67
CA ALA A 398 12.66 -17.23 45.47
C ALA A 398 11.32 -17.69 44.87
N VAL A 399 10.98 -18.98 44.98
CA VAL A 399 9.68 -19.55 44.58
C VAL A 399 8.57 -19.13 45.55
N LYS A 400 8.82 -19.14 46.86
CA LYS A 400 7.86 -18.69 47.89
C LYS A 400 7.50 -17.19 47.79
N SER A 401 8.39 -16.37 47.24
CA SER A 401 8.22 -14.91 47.15
C SER A 401 7.51 -14.41 45.88
N ASN A 402 7.34 -15.26 44.85
CA ASN A 402 6.71 -14.88 43.57
C ASN A 402 5.38 -15.60 43.27
N GLY A 403 4.85 -16.39 44.19
CA GLY A 403 3.44 -16.79 44.21
C GLY A 403 2.93 -17.79 43.16
N PHE A 404 3.63 -18.06 42.05
CA PHE A 404 3.17 -19.05 41.07
C PHE A 404 4.31 -19.80 40.36
N PHE A 405 4.26 -21.13 40.45
CA PHE A 405 4.78 -22.02 39.42
C PHE A 405 3.69 -23.07 39.18
N THR A 406 3.25 -23.23 37.94
CA THR A 406 2.51 -24.42 37.50
C THR A 406 3.42 -25.22 36.60
N GLU A 407 3.55 -26.50 36.89
CA GLU A 407 4.23 -27.46 36.02
C GLU A 407 3.59 -27.40 34.62
N PHE A 408 4.42 -27.36 33.58
CA PHE A 408 3.95 -27.16 32.21
C PHE A 408 3.17 -28.40 31.75
N ASP A 409 1.85 -28.33 31.80
CA ASP A 409 0.97 -29.37 31.28
C ASP A 409 0.70 -29.15 29.78
N GLN A 410 1.17 -30.11 28.97
CA GLN A 410 1.08 -30.09 27.51
C GLN A 410 -0.37 -30.10 27.01
N GLU A 411 -1.33 -30.60 27.80
CA GLU A 411 -2.75 -30.63 27.45
C GLU A 411 -3.39 -29.24 27.57
N LEU A 412 -3.01 -28.48 28.61
CA LEU A 412 -3.46 -27.10 28.86
C LEU A 412 -2.93 -26.12 27.79
N TYR A 413 -1.71 -26.33 27.32
CA TYR A 413 -1.14 -25.55 26.21
C TYR A 413 -1.84 -25.84 24.87
N ARG A 414 -2.28 -27.09 24.65
CA ARG A 414 -3.07 -27.45 23.46
C ARG A 414 -4.48 -26.86 23.50
N LEU A 415 -5.13 -26.85 24.67
CA LEU A 415 -6.43 -26.18 24.86
C LEU A 415 -6.35 -24.68 24.57
N ARG A 416 -5.23 -24.03 24.95
CA ARG A 416 -4.95 -22.60 24.71
C ARG A 416 -4.80 -22.21 23.23
N LEU A 417 -4.47 -23.18 22.36
CA LEU A 417 -4.28 -22.99 20.92
C LEU A 417 -5.52 -23.39 20.10
N SER A 418 -6.55 -23.97 20.73
CA SER A 418 -7.84 -24.20 20.09
C SER A 418 -8.68 -22.92 20.15
N GLU A 419 -9.37 -22.58 19.05
CA GLU A 419 -9.99 -21.25 18.80
C GLU A 419 -11.10 -20.80 19.77
N GLU A 420 -11.44 -21.57 20.81
CA GLU A 420 -12.53 -21.25 21.74
C GLU A 420 -12.13 -20.35 22.94
N TYR A 421 -10.88 -19.92 23.09
CA TYR A 421 -10.44 -19.10 24.23
C TYR A 421 -10.06 -17.65 23.85
N HIS A 422 -11.01 -16.89 23.32
CA HIS A 422 -10.96 -15.42 23.35
C HIS A 422 -11.65 -14.90 24.60
N GLY A 423 -10.89 -14.59 25.65
CA GLY A 423 -11.38 -13.77 26.76
C GLY A 423 -11.22 -14.38 28.14
N ALA A 424 -10.01 -14.35 28.66
CA ALA A 424 -9.64 -14.20 30.08
C ALA A 424 -8.11 -14.27 30.08
N ILE A 425 -7.34 -13.32 30.62
CA ILE A 425 -7.36 -12.86 31.99
C ILE A 425 -6.67 -11.47 32.01
N MET A 426 -7.45 -10.41 32.24
CA MET A 426 -7.04 -9.39 33.20
C MET A 426 -7.38 -9.96 34.57
N HIS A 427 -6.36 -10.38 35.32
CA HIS A 427 -6.27 -10.39 36.79
C HIS A 427 -4.98 -11.07 37.24
#